data_AF-A0A3L6M7J4-F1
#
_entry.id   AF-A0A3L6M7J4-F1
#
_cell.length_a   1.000
_cell.length_b   1.000
_cell.length_c   1.000
_cell.angle_alpha   90.00
_cell.angle_beta   90.00
_cell.angle_gamma   90.00
#
_symmetry.space_group_name_H-M   'P 1'
#
loop_
_entity.id
_entity.type
_entity.pdbx_description
1 polymer ?
#
loop_
_entity_poly.entity_id
_entity_poly.type
_entity_poly.pdbx_seq_one_letter_code
_entity_poly.pdbx_strand_id
1 'polypeptide(L)'
;MTTRTLRVASLRTWLGFGIALFISLPSWAQEFPTVGLLYNTKEAHSLSYRCSMLAPSKMECEFVQTAIRRKGDPNTLARLIEQSKREFRSGKQFASAKDCQAYGEMVDVLEGRKKAPLPEGLAKLTAMEKRDLLEIANVMTSICSNPTEEGYIRLGRLSHARDMRTCLVSSQTFRQTFGYIGGRDSASSAWVVESRPEGVCGVVQLSRFTPERSDVGDYTFWRYTAKKAITNPQAIAFLGVGNNIKCSELDEAEYFYDWRSKQQPLQCDYIEFSVL
;
A
#
# COMPACT_ATOMS: atom_id res chain seq x y z
N MET A 1 60.55 55.75 77.14
CA MET A 1 60.87 56.15 75.75
C MET A 1 61.00 54.89 74.90
N THR A 2 59.90 54.47 74.26
CA THR A 2 59.94 53.49 73.16
C THR A 2 58.60 53.53 72.43
N THR A 3 58.59 54.26 71.33
CA THR A 3 57.61 54.21 70.24
C THR A 3 57.51 52.82 69.61
N ARG A 4 56.31 52.37 69.23
CA ARG A 4 56.05 51.67 67.95
C ARG A 4 54.56 51.40 67.68
N THR A 5 54.03 52.18 66.73
CA THR A 5 53.29 51.76 65.52
C THR A 5 52.21 50.67 65.62
N LEU A 6 50.94 51.11 65.51
CA LEU A 6 49.81 50.31 65.02
C LEU A 6 49.96 50.07 63.50
N ARG A 7 50.02 48.80 63.09
CA ARG A 7 49.86 48.37 61.69
C ARG A 7 48.42 47.87 61.48
N VAL A 8 47.71 48.52 60.56
CA VAL A 8 46.43 48.06 60.02
C VAL A 8 46.71 46.87 59.09
N ALA A 9 46.13 45.71 59.39
CA ALA A 9 46.21 44.53 58.54
C ALA A 9 44.98 44.45 57.63
N SER A 10 45.24 44.51 56.32
CA SER A 10 44.29 44.20 55.26
C SER A 10 44.26 42.70 54.98
N LEU A 11 43.09 42.05 55.00
CA LEU A 11 42.88 40.74 54.35
C LEU A 11 41.44 40.66 53.84
N ARG A 12 41.24 40.91 52.54
CA ARG A 12 41.12 39.91 51.45
C ARG A 12 39.73 39.24 51.39
N THR A 13 38.83 39.94 50.71
CA THR A 13 37.60 39.44 50.09
C THR A 13 37.94 38.34 49.08
N TRP A 14 37.51 37.10 49.32
CA TRP A 14 37.52 36.04 48.32
C TRP A 14 36.16 36.05 47.59
N LEU A 15 36.13 36.64 46.40
CA LEU A 15 35.09 36.36 45.41
C LEU A 15 35.46 35.03 44.74
N GLY A 16 34.75 33.96 45.09
CA GLY A 16 34.81 32.70 44.35
C GLY A 16 34.14 32.85 42.99
N PHE A 17 34.93 33.07 41.94
CA PHE A 17 34.48 32.88 40.56
C PHE A 17 34.34 31.38 40.28
N GLY A 18 33.12 30.86 40.47
CA GLY A 18 32.75 29.55 39.94
C GLY A 18 32.60 29.64 38.43
N ILE A 19 33.63 29.25 37.67
CA ILE A 19 33.54 29.05 36.23
C ILE A 19 32.69 27.79 36.02
N ALA A 20 31.40 27.97 35.78
CA ALA A 20 30.52 26.91 35.29
C ALA A 20 30.93 26.61 33.84
N LEU A 21 31.76 25.58 33.66
CA LEU A 21 32.07 25.00 32.36
C LEU A 21 30.79 24.36 31.82
N PHE A 22 29.98 25.12 31.08
CA PHE A 22 28.93 24.56 30.24
C PHE A 22 29.62 23.82 29.09
N ILE A 23 29.89 22.53 29.31
CA ILE A 23 30.23 21.61 28.22
C ILE A 23 28.96 21.48 27.40
N SER A 24 28.84 22.30 26.36
CA SER A 24 27.87 22.12 25.30
C SER A 24 28.25 20.83 24.57
N LEU A 25 27.74 19.70 25.05
CA LEU A 25 27.76 18.46 24.29
C LEU A 25 26.99 18.75 23.00
N PRO A 26 27.63 18.67 21.82
CA PRO A 26 26.88 18.81 20.59
C PRO A 26 25.92 17.62 20.51
N SER A 27 24.62 17.90 20.59
CA SER A 27 23.58 16.92 20.30
C SER A 27 23.59 16.67 18.80
N TRP A 28 24.49 15.80 18.33
CA TRP A 28 24.39 15.21 16.99
C TRP A 28 23.24 14.19 17.01
N ALA A 29 22.01 14.68 17.21
CA ALA A 29 20.84 13.91 16.85
C ALA A 29 20.87 13.81 15.33
N GLN A 30 21.34 12.67 14.80
CA GLN A 30 21.22 12.40 13.37
C GLN A 30 19.74 12.48 13.02
N GLU A 31 19.36 13.40 12.14
CA GLU A 31 17.98 13.48 11.67
C GLU A 31 17.61 12.18 10.96
N PHE A 32 16.50 11.59 11.36
CA PHE A 32 16.00 10.34 10.82
C PHE A 32 14.48 10.42 10.60
N PRO A 33 13.93 9.69 9.62
CA PRO A 33 12.49 9.64 9.41
C PRO A 33 11.83 9.00 10.64
N THR A 34 10.89 9.68 11.31
CA THR A 34 10.22 9.16 12.52
C THR A 34 8.84 8.58 12.21
N VAL A 35 7.99 9.37 11.56
CA VAL A 35 6.65 8.97 11.11
C VAL A 35 6.32 9.75 9.85
N GLY A 36 5.62 9.11 8.92
CA GLY A 36 5.18 9.80 7.72
C GLY A 36 4.25 8.96 6.86
N LEU A 37 3.69 9.64 5.86
CA LEU A 37 2.88 9.06 4.80
C LEU A 37 3.47 9.49 3.47
N LEU A 38 3.75 8.51 2.62
CA LEU A 38 4.33 8.72 1.30
C LEU A 38 3.42 8.11 0.23
N TYR A 39 3.50 8.67 -0.97
CA TYR A 39 2.69 8.31 -2.11
C TYR A 39 3.59 7.83 -3.24
N ASN A 40 3.28 6.67 -3.80
CA ASN A 40 3.97 6.18 -4.98
C ASN A 40 3.72 7.15 -6.15
N THR A 41 4.79 7.51 -6.85
CA THR A 41 4.76 8.50 -7.93
C THR A 41 4.15 7.97 -9.24
N LYS A 42 4.00 6.65 -9.38
CA LYS A 42 3.51 5.98 -10.59
C LYS A 42 2.23 5.18 -10.37
N GLU A 43 2.09 4.57 -9.20
CA GLU A 43 1.01 3.64 -8.87
C GLU A 43 0.12 4.18 -7.77
N ALA A 44 -1.10 3.65 -7.64
CA ALA A 44 -2.06 4.05 -6.61
C ALA A 44 -1.75 3.39 -5.26
N HIS A 45 -0.51 3.56 -4.81
CA HIS A 45 0.01 3.01 -3.57
C HIS A 45 0.35 4.14 -2.60
N SER A 46 0.06 3.93 -1.33
CA SER A 46 0.57 4.75 -0.23
C SER A 46 1.38 3.90 0.73
N LEU A 47 2.35 4.52 1.37
CA LEU A 47 3.23 3.89 2.34
C LEU A 47 3.26 4.76 3.59
N SER A 48 2.63 4.29 4.66
CA SER A 48 2.83 4.87 5.98
C SER A 48 3.98 4.18 6.67
N TYR A 49 4.77 4.93 7.43
CA TYR A 49 5.89 4.38 8.18
C TYR A 49 5.97 4.95 9.58
N ARG A 50 6.54 4.15 10.49
CA ARG A 50 6.96 4.55 11.82
C ARG A 50 8.32 3.95 12.10
N CYS A 51 9.32 4.77 12.37
CA CYS A 51 10.67 4.32 12.66
C CYS A 51 11.10 4.68 14.09
N SER A 52 12.02 3.88 14.60
CA SER A 52 12.67 4.06 15.89
C SER A 52 14.16 3.82 15.76
N MET A 53 14.95 4.63 16.45
CA MET A 53 16.41 4.46 16.51
C MET A 53 16.75 3.25 17.38
N LEU A 54 17.57 2.35 16.86
CA LEU A 54 18.13 1.22 17.59
C LEU A 54 19.52 1.54 18.14
N ALA A 55 20.31 2.31 17.38
CA ALA A 55 21.64 2.78 17.73
C ALA A 55 21.94 4.08 16.96
N PRO A 56 23.02 4.82 17.25
CA PRO A 56 23.28 6.12 16.62
C PRO A 56 23.22 6.13 15.09
N SER A 57 23.64 5.05 14.41
CA SER A 57 23.62 4.93 12.95
C SER A 57 22.71 3.82 12.45
N LYS A 58 21.73 3.40 13.25
CA LYS A 58 20.86 2.27 12.94
C LYS A 58 19.43 2.51 13.40
N MET A 59 18.47 2.31 12.51
CA MET A 59 17.05 2.44 12.81
C MET A 59 16.26 1.25 12.27
N GLU A 60 15.09 1.03 12.85
CA GLU A 60 14.10 0.09 12.33
C GLU A 60 12.81 0.85 12.03
N CYS A 61 12.21 0.54 10.89
CA CYS A 61 10.93 1.09 10.46
C CYS A 61 9.90 -0.03 10.28
N GLU A 62 8.72 0.19 10.81
CA GLU A 62 7.51 -0.54 10.47
C GLU A 62 6.74 0.23 9.40
N PHE A 63 6.32 -0.48 8.36
CA PHE A 63 5.60 0.07 7.22
C PHE A 63 4.24 -0.57 7.09
N VAL A 64 3.24 0.23 6.71
CA VAL A 64 1.97 -0.25 6.16
C VAL A 64 1.85 0.30 4.75
N GLN A 65 1.91 -0.59 3.77
CA GLN A 65 1.66 -0.26 2.37
C GLN A 65 0.20 -0.57 2.05
N THR A 66 -0.51 0.43 1.54
CA THR A 66 -1.86 0.28 1.01
C THR A 66 -1.80 0.42 -0.50
N ALA A 67 -2.38 -0.54 -1.22
CA ALA A 67 -2.43 -0.57 -2.67
C ALA A 67 -3.87 -0.54 -3.15
N ILE A 68 -4.14 0.26 -4.18
CA ILE A 68 -5.40 0.28 -4.89
C ILE A 68 -5.17 -0.18 -6.32
N ARG A 69 -5.84 -1.25 -6.74
CA ARG A 69 -5.74 -1.80 -8.09
C ARG A 69 -7.11 -2.08 -8.66
N ARG A 70 -7.27 -2.05 -9.98
CA ARG A 70 -8.50 -2.52 -10.61
C ARG A 70 -8.64 -4.03 -10.47
N LYS A 71 -9.87 -4.51 -10.24
CA LYS A 71 -10.20 -5.93 -10.18
C LYS A 71 -10.16 -6.56 -11.57
N GLY A 72 -10.78 -5.89 -12.55
CA GLY A 72 -10.80 -6.33 -13.94
C GLY A 72 -9.48 -6.07 -14.68
N ASP A 73 -9.11 -7.02 -15.54
CA ASP A 73 -8.04 -6.87 -16.53
C ASP A 73 -8.65 -6.74 -17.94
N PRO A 74 -8.34 -5.66 -18.70
CA PRO A 74 -8.80 -5.46 -20.08
C PRO A 74 -8.54 -6.66 -20.99
N ASN A 75 -7.46 -7.40 -20.76
CA ASN A 75 -7.01 -8.50 -21.62
C ASN A 75 -7.75 -9.82 -21.35
N THR A 76 -8.59 -9.87 -20.31
CA THR A 76 -9.29 -11.11 -19.92
C THR A 76 -10.66 -11.30 -20.57
N LEU A 77 -11.22 -10.27 -21.21
CA LEU A 77 -12.57 -10.34 -21.79
C LEU A 77 -12.70 -11.44 -22.84
N ALA A 78 -11.75 -11.54 -23.78
CA ALA A 78 -11.77 -12.58 -24.81
C ALA A 78 -11.76 -13.99 -24.20
N ARG A 79 -10.94 -14.19 -23.15
CA ARG A 79 -10.89 -15.46 -22.42
C ARG A 79 -12.21 -15.77 -21.71
N LEU A 80 -12.84 -14.77 -21.10
CA LEU A 80 -14.16 -14.91 -20.45
C LEU A 80 -15.26 -15.25 -21.44
N ILE A 81 -15.26 -14.66 -22.63
CA ILE A 81 -16.19 -14.98 -23.72
C ILE A 81 -16.01 -16.45 -24.13
N GLU A 82 -14.78 -16.88 -24.40
CA GLU A 82 -14.51 -18.26 -24.77
C GLU A 82 -14.84 -19.25 -23.64
N GLN A 83 -14.63 -18.87 -22.38
CA GLN A 83 -15.07 -19.65 -21.23
C GLN A 83 -16.60 -19.77 -21.19
N SER A 84 -17.33 -18.67 -21.38
CA SER A 84 -18.79 -18.63 -21.38
C SER A 84 -19.37 -19.55 -22.47
N LYS A 85 -18.76 -19.55 -23.67
CA LYS A 85 -19.11 -20.48 -24.75
C LYS A 85 -18.87 -21.94 -24.37
N ARG A 86 -17.73 -22.25 -23.74
CA ARG A 86 -17.43 -23.62 -23.28
C ARG A 86 -18.42 -24.08 -22.22
N GLU A 87 -18.76 -23.22 -21.27
CA GLU A 87 -19.73 -23.53 -20.21
C GLU A 87 -21.11 -23.81 -20.80
N PHE A 88 -21.59 -23.00 -21.75
CA PHE A 88 -22.84 -23.26 -22.46
C PHE A 88 -22.81 -24.62 -23.19
N ARG A 89 -21.75 -24.89 -23.97
CA ARG A 89 -21.60 -26.13 -24.74
C ARG A 89 -21.43 -27.37 -23.89
N SER A 90 -20.92 -27.22 -22.66
CA SER A 90 -20.78 -28.35 -21.73
C SER A 90 -22.13 -28.93 -21.29
N GLY A 91 -23.24 -28.21 -21.53
CA GLY A 91 -24.57 -28.60 -21.07
C GLY A 91 -24.72 -28.55 -19.55
N LYS A 92 -23.70 -28.07 -18.82
CA LYS A 92 -23.75 -27.93 -17.37
C LYS A 92 -24.80 -26.87 -17.04
N GLN A 93 -25.83 -27.29 -16.33
CA GLN A 93 -26.88 -26.39 -15.86
C GLN A 93 -26.25 -25.32 -14.95
N PHE A 94 -26.41 -24.05 -15.35
CA PHE A 94 -25.78 -22.92 -14.65
C PHE A 94 -26.39 -22.70 -13.26
N ALA A 95 -27.69 -22.90 -13.12
CA ALA A 95 -28.48 -22.58 -11.93
C ALA A 95 -29.47 -23.71 -11.64
N SER A 96 -29.67 -24.03 -10.36
CA SER A 96 -30.75 -24.92 -9.95
C SER A 96 -32.11 -24.26 -10.15
N ALA A 97 -33.19 -25.04 -10.12
CA ALA A 97 -34.56 -24.49 -10.18
C ALA A 97 -34.82 -23.46 -9.04
N LYS A 98 -34.24 -23.69 -7.87
CA LYS A 98 -34.33 -22.79 -6.72
C LYS A 98 -33.59 -21.47 -7.00
N ASP A 99 -32.42 -21.52 -7.61
CA ASP A 99 -31.67 -20.32 -7.99
C ASP A 99 -32.45 -19.52 -9.05
N CYS A 100 -33.03 -20.20 -10.04
CA CYS A 100 -33.87 -19.59 -11.06
C CYS A 100 -35.09 -18.87 -10.49
N GLN A 101 -35.77 -19.47 -9.51
CA GLN A 101 -36.85 -18.80 -8.78
C GLN A 101 -36.33 -17.56 -8.03
N ALA A 102 -35.18 -17.68 -7.36
CA ALA A 102 -34.60 -16.59 -6.60
C ALA A 102 -34.24 -15.37 -7.49
N TYR A 103 -33.75 -15.60 -8.72
CA TYR A 103 -33.49 -14.50 -9.66
C TYR A 103 -34.76 -13.77 -10.07
N GLY A 104 -35.85 -14.49 -10.38
CA GLY A 104 -37.15 -13.89 -10.69
C GLY A 104 -37.69 -13.06 -9.53
N GLU A 105 -37.65 -13.62 -8.31
CA GLU A 105 -38.06 -12.88 -7.11
C GLU A 105 -37.19 -11.64 -6.85
N MET A 106 -35.88 -11.72 -7.15
CA MET A 106 -34.98 -10.59 -7.03
C MET A 106 -35.33 -9.46 -8.02
N VAL A 107 -35.68 -9.79 -9.27
CA VAL A 107 -36.17 -8.81 -10.25
C VAL A 107 -37.44 -8.13 -9.71
N ASP A 108 -38.42 -8.91 -9.24
CA ASP A 108 -39.68 -8.36 -8.74
C ASP A 108 -39.46 -7.43 -7.53
N VAL A 109 -38.51 -7.75 -6.65
CA VAL A 109 -38.15 -6.91 -5.51
C VAL A 109 -37.44 -5.63 -5.96
N LEU A 110 -36.48 -5.73 -6.88
CA LEU A 110 -35.69 -4.59 -7.35
C LEU A 110 -36.52 -3.59 -8.17
N GLU A 111 -37.56 -4.07 -8.87
CA GLU A 111 -38.51 -3.23 -9.60
C GLU A 111 -39.69 -2.74 -8.74
N GLY A 112 -39.75 -3.13 -7.46
CA GLY A 112 -40.80 -2.73 -6.54
C GLY A 112 -42.14 -3.44 -6.74
N ARG A 113 -42.19 -4.51 -7.54
CA ARG A 113 -43.37 -5.36 -7.73
C ARG A 113 -43.65 -6.25 -6.52
N LYS A 114 -42.60 -6.59 -5.74
CA LYS A 114 -42.69 -7.37 -4.50
C LYS A 114 -41.96 -6.65 -3.36
N LYS A 115 -42.46 -6.80 -2.13
CA LYS A 115 -41.78 -6.28 -0.93
C LYS A 115 -40.51 -7.08 -0.67
N ALA A 116 -39.40 -6.39 -0.44
CA ALA A 116 -38.13 -7.01 -0.07
C ALA A 116 -38.29 -7.81 1.24
N PRO A 117 -37.82 -9.08 1.30
CA PRO A 117 -37.78 -9.85 2.54
C PRO A 117 -36.93 -9.16 3.62
N LEU A 118 -35.85 -8.49 3.18
CA LEU A 118 -34.92 -7.72 4.01
C LEU A 118 -34.82 -6.28 3.46
N PRO A 119 -35.76 -5.39 3.81
CA PRO A 119 -35.82 -4.03 3.26
C PRO A 119 -34.57 -3.20 3.62
N GLU A 120 -33.99 -3.43 4.80
CA GLU A 120 -32.76 -2.74 5.22
C GLU A 120 -31.55 -3.09 4.35
N GLY A 121 -31.46 -4.34 3.88
CA GLY A 121 -30.38 -4.77 2.97
C GLY A 121 -30.49 -4.06 1.62
N LEU A 122 -31.71 -3.94 1.09
CA LEU A 122 -31.97 -3.23 -0.16
C LEU A 122 -31.78 -1.71 -0.05
N ALA A 123 -32.03 -1.14 1.14
CA ALA A 123 -31.83 0.29 1.40
C ALA A 123 -30.34 0.69 1.40
N LYS A 124 -29.43 -0.24 1.69
CA LYS A 124 -27.98 0.00 1.67
C LYS A 124 -27.37 0.05 0.28
N LEU A 125 -28.10 -0.46 -0.72
CA LEU A 125 -27.63 -0.45 -2.11
C LEU A 125 -27.77 0.95 -2.72
N THR A 126 -26.69 1.42 -3.33
CA THR A 126 -26.66 2.59 -4.20
C THR A 126 -27.55 2.38 -5.44
N ALA A 127 -27.92 3.47 -6.10
CA ALA A 127 -28.69 3.40 -7.34
C ALA A 127 -27.96 2.60 -8.43
N MET A 128 -26.62 2.67 -8.45
CA MET A 128 -25.80 1.93 -9.39
C MET A 128 -25.77 0.43 -9.07
N GLU A 129 -25.58 0.06 -7.80
CA GLU A 129 -25.65 -1.33 -7.36
C GLU A 129 -26.99 -1.97 -7.70
N LYS A 130 -28.09 -1.26 -7.45
CA LYS A 130 -29.43 -1.74 -7.81
C LYS A 130 -29.57 -1.97 -9.31
N ARG A 131 -29.05 -1.06 -10.13
CA ARG A 131 -29.06 -1.19 -11.59
C ARG A 131 -28.26 -2.41 -12.05
N ASP A 132 -27.03 -2.56 -11.58
CA ASP A 132 -26.16 -3.66 -11.98
C ASP A 132 -26.72 -5.02 -11.50
N LEU A 133 -27.25 -5.08 -10.28
CA LEU A 133 -27.93 -6.27 -9.76
C LEU A 133 -29.18 -6.62 -10.57
N LEU A 134 -30.00 -5.63 -10.92
CA LEU A 134 -31.19 -5.84 -11.74
C LEU A 134 -30.82 -6.34 -13.13
N GLU A 135 -29.78 -5.79 -13.75
CA GLU A 135 -29.34 -6.22 -15.08
C GLU A 135 -28.83 -7.67 -15.05
N ILE A 136 -28.01 -8.03 -14.06
CA ILE A 136 -27.55 -9.40 -13.85
C ILE A 136 -28.74 -10.34 -13.59
N ALA A 137 -29.68 -9.95 -12.70
CA ALA A 137 -30.87 -10.75 -12.38
C ALA A 137 -31.73 -11.02 -13.62
N ASN A 138 -31.89 -10.02 -14.48
CA ASN A 138 -32.63 -10.14 -15.73
C ASN A 138 -31.96 -11.11 -16.71
N VAL A 139 -30.63 -11.02 -16.88
CA VAL A 139 -29.88 -11.98 -17.72
C VAL A 139 -30.00 -13.39 -17.15
N MET A 140 -29.85 -13.53 -15.84
CA MET A 140 -29.97 -14.81 -15.15
C MET A 140 -31.36 -15.44 -15.31
N THR A 141 -32.41 -14.64 -15.17
CA THR A 141 -33.79 -15.08 -15.41
C THR A 141 -33.99 -15.53 -16.86
N SER A 142 -33.45 -14.78 -17.82
CA SER A 142 -33.49 -15.15 -19.24
C SER A 142 -32.77 -16.47 -19.52
N ILE A 143 -31.60 -16.70 -18.92
CA ILE A 143 -30.86 -17.97 -19.05
C ILE A 143 -31.67 -19.13 -18.47
N CYS A 144 -32.30 -18.93 -17.31
CA CYS A 144 -33.14 -19.95 -16.67
C CYS A 144 -34.35 -20.35 -17.52
N SER A 145 -35.01 -19.40 -18.18
CA SER A 145 -36.18 -19.68 -19.01
C SER A 145 -35.83 -20.21 -20.41
N ASN A 146 -34.76 -19.69 -21.02
CA ASN A 146 -34.32 -20.09 -22.35
C ASN A 146 -32.79 -19.94 -22.48
N PRO A 147 -32.02 -20.99 -22.12
CA PRO A 147 -30.56 -20.95 -22.18
C PRO A 147 -30.07 -20.76 -23.62
N THR A 148 -29.24 -19.74 -23.85
CA THR A 148 -28.61 -19.47 -25.15
C THR A 148 -27.13 -19.13 -24.98
N GLU A 149 -26.31 -19.40 -26.00
CA GLU A 149 -24.87 -19.05 -25.97
C GLU A 149 -24.67 -17.54 -25.70
N GLU A 150 -25.49 -16.69 -26.33
CA GLU A 150 -25.42 -15.23 -26.13
C GLU A 150 -25.83 -14.82 -24.70
N GLY A 151 -26.76 -15.52 -24.06
CA GLY A 151 -27.11 -15.28 -22.66
C GLY A 151 -25.91 -15.44 -21.73
N TYR A 152 -25.14 -16.53 -21.90
CA TYR A 152 -23.91 -16.79 -21.14
C TYR A 152 -22.82 -15.74 -21.44
N ILE A 153 -22.63 -15.41 -22.73
CA ILE A 153 -21.66 -14.38 -23.14
C ILE A 153 -22.04 -13.02 -22.52
N ARG A 154 -23.33 -12.66 -22.53
CA ARG A 154 -23.81 -11.41 -21.95
C ARG A 154 -23.55 -11.37 -20.44
N LEU A 155 -23.79 -12.46 -19.73
CA LEU A 155 -23.47 -12.55 -18.30
C LEU A 155 -21.97 -12.33 -18.04
N GLY A 156 -21.10 -12.99 -18.83
CA GLY A 156 -19.65 -12.80 -18.74
C GLY A 156 -19.22 -11.35 -19.01
N ARG A 157 -19.82 -10.69 -20.02
CA ARG A 157 -19.57 -9.26 -20.31
C ARG A 157 -20.00 -8.36 -19.16
N LEU A 158 -21.17 -8.60 -18.55
CA LEU A 158 -21.65 -7.80 -17.42
C LEU A 158 -20.77 -7.95 -16.19
N SER A 159 -20.36 -9.19 -15.87
CA SER A 159 -19.43 -9.44 -14.78
C SER A 159 -18.11 -8.72 -15.02
N HIS A 160 -17.54 -8.85 -16.22
CA HIS A 160 -16.29 -8.16 -16.58
C HIS A 160 -16.42 -6.64 -16.52
N ALA A 161 -17.50 -6.07 -17.07
CA ALA A 161 -17.74 -4.63 -17.05
C ALA A 161 -17.89 -4.08 -15.63
N ARG A 162 -18.48 -4.85 -14.71
CA ARG A 162 -18.51 -4.51 -13.29
C ARG A 162 -17.11 -4.59 -12.68
N ASP A 163 -16.36 -5.68 -12.90
CA ASP A 163 -15.00 -5.84 -12.38
C ASP A 163 -14.04 -4.74 -12.87
N MET A 164 -14.20 -4.27 -14.10
CA MET A 164 -13.42 -3.15 -14.67
C MET A 164 -13.65 -1.82 -13.94
N ARG A 165 -14.80 -1.67 -13.27
CA ARG A 165 -15.19 -0.50 -12.45
C ARG A 165 -15.06 -0.77 -10.95
N THR A 166 -14.45 -1.88 -10.56
CA THR A 166 -14.19 -2.23 -9.15
C THR A 166 -12.71 -2.06 -8.83
N CYS A 167 -12.41 -1.32 -7.77
CA CYS A 167 -11.09 -1.23 -7.19
C CYS A 167 -10.98 -2.19 -6.00
N LEU A 168 -9.90 -2.96 -5.98
CA LEU A 168 -9.45 -3.73 -4.84
C LEU A 168 -8.50 -2.88 -4.01
N VAL A 169 -8.75 -2.84 -2.70
CA VAL A 169 -7.88 -2.19 -1.72
C VAL A 169 -7.26 -3.28 -0.85
N SER A 170 -5.94 -3.38 -0.90
CA SER A 170 -5.19 -4.29 -0.04
C SER A 170 -4.21 -3.51 0.83
N SER A 171 -3.85 -4.08 1.98
CA SER A 171 -2.84 -3.50 2.85
C SER A 171 -1.92 -4.59 3.37
N GLN A 172 -0.63 -4.29 3.39
CA GLN A 172 0.42 -5.19 3.87
C GLN A 172 1.35 -4.47 4.82
N THR A 173 1.76 -5.16 5.88
CA THR A 173 2.68 -4.65 6.89
C THR A 173 4.02 -5.36 6.77
N PHE A 174 5.12 -4.60 6.86
CA PHE A 174 6.47 -5.17 6.87
C PHE A 174 7.42 -4.30 7.70
N ARG A 175 8.56 -4.87 8.10
CA ARG A 175 9.61 -4.16 8.84
C ARG A 175 10.91 -4.19 8.05
N GLN A 176 11.69 -3.11 8.16
CA GLN A 176 13.05 -3.06 7.62
C GLN A 176 13.97 -2.33 8.58
N THR A 177 15.21 -2.80 8.65
CA THR A 177 16.29 -2.16 9.39
C THR A 177 17.17 -1.38 8.42
N PHE A 178 17.57 -0.18 8.81
CA PHE A 178 18.37 0.73 8.01
C PHE A 178 19.65 1.12 8.74
N GLY A 179 20.74 1.20 7.98
CA GLY A 179 21.99 1.81 8.40
C GLY A 179 22.15 3.20 7.81
N TYR A 180 22.71 4.12 8.57
CA TYR A 180 23.03 5.46 8.10
C TYR A 180 24.30 5.45 7.24
N ILE A 181 24.21 6.00 6.04
CA ILE A 181 25.34 6.26 5.15
C ILE A 181 25.47 7.77 5.02
N GLY A 182 26.45 8.35 5.71
CA GLY A 182 26.76 9.76 5.65
C GLY A 182 27.67 10.08 4.45
N GLY A 183 27.25 11.04 3.63
CA GLY A 183 28.13 11.67 2.65
C GLY A 183 28.73 12.98 3.19
N ARG A 184 29.58 13.63 2.37
CA ARG A 184 30.32 14.84 2.77
C ARG A 184 29.38 16.02 3.10
N ASP A 185 28.20 16.04 2.47
CA ASP A 185 27.12 17.00 2.69
C ASP A 185 25.80 16.28 3.02
N SER A 186 24.86 16.96 3.68
CA SER A 186 23.56 16.41 4.08
C SER A 186 22.73 15.88 2.90
N ALA A 187 22.87 16.46 1.71
CA ALA A 187 22.20 16.00 0.48
C ALA A 187 22.70 14.63 0.00
N SER A 188 23.89 14.21 0.45
CA SER A 188 24.50 12.92 0.14
C SER A 188 24.33 11.89 1.27
N SER A 189 23.56 12.24 2.31
CA SER A 189 23.20 11.30 3.37
C SER A 189 21.98 10.46 2.98
N ALA A 190 21.97 9.21 3.42
CA ALA A 190 20.84 8.31 3.23
C ALA A 190 20.75 7.29 4.35
N TRP A 191 19.53 6.87 4.66
CA TRP A 191 19.30 5.65 5.43
C TRP A 191 19.03 4.52 4.45
N VAL A 192 19.88 3.49 4.43
CA VAL A 192 19.81 2.40 3.45
C VAL A 192 19.51 1.09 4.17
N VAL A 193 18.63 0.28 3.60
CA VAL A 193 18.26 -1.02 4.20
C VAL A 193 19.49 -1.90 4.38
N GLU A 194 19.62 -2.48 5.57
CA GLU A 194 20.54 -3.58 5.84
C GLU A 194 19.85 -4.90 5.48
N SER A 195 20.14 -5.44 4.29
CA SER A 195 19.55 -6.70 3.81
C SER A 195 20.63 -7.69 3.39
N ARG A 196 20.30 -8.98 3.52
CA ARG A 196 21.07 -10.11 2.99
C ARG A 196 20.19 -10.85 1.98
N PRO A 197 20.76 -11.64 1.05
CA PRO A 197 19.97 -12.44 0.14
C PRO A 197 19.03 -13.39 0.90
N GLU A 198 17.73 -13.29 0.63
CA GLU A 198 16.69 -14.09 1.28
C GLU A 198 15.94 -14.99 0.29
N GLY A 199 15.58 -16.20 0.75
CA GLY A 199 14.79 -17.16 -0.01
C GLY A 199 15.51 -17.77 -1.22
N VAL A 200 14.78 -18.58 -1.99
CA VAL A 200 15.31 -19.33 -3.15
C VAL A 200 15.84 -18.41 -4.26
N CYS A 201 15.24 -17.23 -4.40
CA CYS A 201 15.65 -16.23 -5.39
C CYS A 201 16.81 -15.33 -4.94
N GLY A 202 17.20 -15.39 -3.66
CA GLY A 202 18.21 -14.50 -3.09
C GLY A 202 17.79 -13.03 -3.23
N VAL A 203 16.60 -12.69 -2.74
CA VAL A 203 16.09 -11.32 -2.80
C VAL A 203 16.90 -10.46 -1.84
N VAL A 204 17.47 -9.36 -2.35
CA VAL A 204 18.17 -8.35 -1.54
C VAL A 204 17.38 -7.05 -1.61
N GLN A 205 16.99 -6.52 -0.46
CA GLN A 205 16.33 -5.22 -0.38
C GLN A 205 17.36 -4.10 -0.47
N LEU A 206 17.12 -3.15 -1.36
CA LEU A 206 18.00 -2.01 -1.65
C LEU A 206 17.28 -0.67 -1.38
N SER A 207 16.23 -0.70 -0.57
CA SER A 207 15.44 0.49 -0.28
C SER A 207 16.22 1.52 0.52
N ARG A 208 15.82 2.79 0.40
CA ARG A 208 16.47 3.90 1.10
C ARG A 208 15.54 5.05 1.38
N PHE A 209 15.82 5.78 2.45
CA PHE A 209 15.33 7.13 2.68
C PHE A 209 16.40 8.16 2.34
N THR A 210 16.00 9.22 1.66
CA THR A 210 16.84 10.38 1.34
C THR A 210 16.16 11.66 1.82
N PRO A 211 16.89 12.58 2.47
CA PRO A 211 16.32 13.82 2.96
C PRO A 211 16.05 14.80 1.80
N GLU A 212 14.95 15.54 1.90
CA GLU A 212 14.59 16.69 1.07
C GLU A 212 14.36 17.87 2.02
N ARG A 213 15.28 18.83 2.04
CA ARG A 213 15.13 20.03 2.85
C ARG A 213 14.08 20.93 2.20
N SER A 214 13.15 21.42 3.02
CA SER A 214 12.20 22.45 2.61
C SER A 214 12.91 23.77 2.38
N ASP A 215 12.56 24.49 1.32
CA ASP A 215 12.92 25.90 1.16
C ASP A 215 12.11 26.81 2.11
N VAL A 216 11.09 26.26 2.76
CA VAL A 216 10.21 26.94 3.71
C VAL A 216 10.32 26.28 5.09
N GLY A 217 11.14 26.87 5.95
CA GLY A 217 11.42 26.41 7.33
C GLY A 217 12.45 25.29 7.43
N ASP A 218 12.96 25.05 8.65
CA ASP A 218 13.98 24.02 8.97
C ASP A 218 13.38 22.61 9.09
N TYR A 219 12.50 22.24 8.17
CA TYR A 219 11.89 20.91 8.13
C TYR A 219 12.56 20.02 7.07
N THR A 220 12.96 18.82 7.48
CA THR A 220 13.43 17.77 6.59
C THR A 220 12.28 16.82 6.25
N PHE A 221 11.88 16.81 4.99
CA PHE A 221 11.00 15.77 4.46
C PHE A 221 11.82 14.58 3.99
N TRP A 222 11.19 13.41 3.91
CA TRP A 222 11.87 12.19 3.52
C TRP A 222 11.21 11.60 2.29
N ARG A 223 12.03 11.32 1.28
CA ARG A 223 11.64 10.51 0.13
C ARG A 223 12.08 9.08 0.37
N TYR A 224 11.28 8.14 -0.07
CA TYR A 224 11.59 6.71 0.05
C TYR A 224 11.68 6.10 -1.35
N THR A 225 12.78 5.38 -1.62
CA THR A 225 12.92 4.57 -2.82
C THR A 225 12.84 3.12 -2.40
N ALA A 226 11.85 2.38 -2.88
CA ALA A 226 11.79 0.94 -2.74
C ALA A 226 12.45 0.28 -3.95
N LYS A 227 13.37 -0.65 -3.69
CA LYS A 227 14.06 -1.42 -4.71
C LYS A 227 14.45 -2.77 -4.14
N LYS A 228 14.41 -3.81 -4.95
CA LYS A 228 15.03 -5.09 -4.66
C LYS A 228 15.91 -5.53 -5.82
N ALA A 229 16.85 -6.43 -5.54
CA ALA A 229 17.64 -7.12 -6.53
C ALA A 229 17.51 -8.63 -6.34
N ILE A 230 17.57 -9.39 -7.42
CA ILE A 230 17.49 -10.84 -7.45
C ILE A 230 18.88 -11.42 -7.69
N THR A 231 19.47 -12.09 -6.70
CA THR A 231 20.82 -12.64 -6.83
C THR A 231 20.84 -14.06 -7.39
N ASN A 232 19.70 -14.74 -7.48
CA ASN A 232 19.56 -16.06 -8.07
C ASN A 232 18.43 -16.13 -9.12
N PRO A 233 18.60 -15.49 -10.29
CA PRO A 233 17.53 -15.37 -11.30
C PRO A 233 17.14 -16.70 -11.95
N GLN A 234 18.00 -17.72 -11.90
CA GLN A 234 17.76 -19.02 -12.53
C GLN A 234 16.88 -19.96 -11.68
N ALA A 235 16.67 -19.64 -10.40
CA ALA A 235 15.79 -20.43 -9.54
C ALA A 235 14.31 -20.25 -9.90
N ILE A 236 13.48 -21.16 -9.34
CA ILE A 236 12.04 -21.11 -9.47
C ILE A 236 11.48 -20.46 -8.20
N ALA A 237 10.81 -19.31 -8.36
CA ALA A 237 10.22 -18.55 -7.27
C ALA A 237 8.98 -19.26 -6.72
N PHE A 238 8.14 -19.82 -7.61
CA PHE A 238 6.92 -20.52 -7.24
C PHE A 238 6.56 -21.60 -8.26
N LEU A 239 6.09 -22.75 -7.76
CA LEU A 239 5.56 -23.84 -8.57
C LEU A 239 4.06 -23.59 -8.80
N GLY A 240 3.71 -23.08 -9.99
CA GLY A 240 2.33 -22.84 -10.39
C GLY A 240 1.70 -24.04 -11.10
N VAL A 241 0.36 -24.12 -11.07
CA VAL A 241 -0.39 -25.07 -11.90
C VAL A 241 -0.35 -24.59 -13.35
N GLY A 242 0.61 -25.08 -14.12
CA GLY A 242 0.71 -24.88 -15.57
C GLY A 242 1.97 -24.17 -16.06
N ASN A 243 2.63 -23.34 -15.25
CA ASN A 243 3.96 -22.77 -15.52
C ASN A 243 4.68 -22.44 -14.20
N ASN A 244 5.99 -22.72 -14.15
CA ASN A 244 6.86 -22.32 -13.05
C ASN A 244 7.25 -20.85 -13.22
N ILE A 245 7.07 -20.04 -12.18
CA ILE A 245 7.52 -18.64 -12.20
C ILE A 245 9.00 -18.62 -11.88
N LYS A 246 9.83 -18.13 -12.81
CA LYS A 246 11.27 -17.98 -12.58
C LYS A 246 11.57 -16.77 -11.72
N CYS A 247 12.64 -16.82 -10.94
CA CYS A 247 13.10 -15.68 -10.15
C CYS A 247 13.47 -14.47 -11.03
N SER A 248 13.89 -14.69 -12.29
CA SER A 248 14.14 -13.63 -13.27
C SER A 248 12.89 -12.83 -13.69
N GLU A 249 11.69 -13.35 -13.41
CA GLU A 249 10.42 -12.67 -13.70
C GLU A 249 9.97 -11.82 -12.51
N LEU A 250 10.67 -11.89 -11.38
CA LEU A 250 10.38 -11.02 -10.24
C LEU A 250 10.82 -9.60 -10.58
N ASP A 251 9.94 -8.67 -10.26
CA ASP A 251 10.13 -7.26 -10.53
C ASP A 251 11.30 -6.64 -9.75
N GLU A 252 12.30 -6.08 -10.44
CA GLU A 252 13.45 -5.37 -9.85
C GLU A 252 13.35 -3.84 -10.06
N ALA A 253 12.18 -3.33 -10.44
CA ALA A 253 11.97 -1.91 -10.70
C ALA A 253 12.18 -1.06 -9.43
N GLU A 254 12.52 0.21 -9.67
CA GLU A 254 12.58 1.22 -8.63
C GLU A 254 11.23 1.94 -8.49
N TYR A 255 10.72 1.96 -7.25
CA TYR A 255 9.50 2.65 -6.88
C TYR A 255 9.82 3.86 -6.02
N PHE A 256 9.45 5.03 -6.51
CA PHE A 256 9.66 6.29 -5.80
C PHE A 256 8.39 6.68 -5.05
N TYR A 257 8.57 6.92 -3.75
CA TYR A 257 7.55 7.39 -2.84
C TYR A 257 7.91 8.81 -2.38
N ASP A 258 6.97 9.72 -2.56
CA ASP A 258 7.11 11.15 -2.25
C ASP A 258 6.07 11.56 -1.20
N TRP A 259 6.40 12.53 -0.36
CA TRP A 259 5.47 13.07 0.64
C TRP A 259 4.37 13.92 -0.02
N ARG A 260 4.61 14.43 -1.23
CA ARG A 260 3.62 15.15 -2.03
C ARG A 260 2.64 14.17 -2.65
N SER A 261 1.38 14.28 -2.26
CA SER A 261 0.31 13.52 -2.90
C SER A 261 -0.01 14.08 -4.28
N LYS A 262 -0.37 13.18 -5.20
CA LYS A 262 -1.03 13.53 -6.46
C LYS A 262 -2.29 12.69 -6.58
N GLN A 263 -3.39 13.33 -6.98
CA GLN A 263 -4.63 12.62 -7.29
C GLN A 263 -4.42 11.69 -8.49
N GLN A 264 -4.85 10.45 -8.36
CA GLN A 264 -4.80 9.46 -9.43
C GLN A 264 -6.23 9.05 -9.82
N PRO A 265 -6.65 9.25 -11.08
CA PRO A 265 -7.97 8.83 -11.53
C PRO A 265 -7.99 7.31 -11.72
N LEU A 266 -8.78 6.61 -10.89
CA LEU A 266 -8.93 5.15 -10.97
C LEU A 266 -10.22 4.69 -11.66
N GLN A 267 -11.21 5.57 -11.77
CA GLN A 267 -12.52 5.29 -12.40
C GLN A 267 -13.23 4.07 -11.79
N CYS A 268 -13.25 4.00 -10.46
CA CYS A 268 -13.90 2.93 -9.73
C CYS A 268 -15.23 3.39 -9.15
N ASP A 269 -16.26 2.61 -9.41
CA ASP A 269 -17.59 2.74 -8.82
C ASP A 269 -17.75 1.88 -7.56
N TYR A 270 -16.95 0.81 -7.46
CA TYR A 270 -16.95 -0.14 -6.35
C TYR A 270 -15.59 -0.20 -5.68
N ILE A 271 -15.60 -0.37 -4.36
CA ILE A 271 -14.41 -0.65 -3.55
C ILE A 271 -14.62 -1.99 -2.84
N GLU A 272 -13.67 -2.91 -3.01
CA GLU A 272 -13.63 -4.17 -2.28
C GLU A 272 -12.31 -4.26 -1.50
N PHE A 273 -12.37 -4.56 -0.21
CA PHE A 273 -11.17 -4.85 0.56
C PHE A 273 -10.75 -6.29 0.31
N SER A 274 -9.49 -6.49 -0.11
CA SER A 274 -8.95 -7.82 -0.41
C SER A 274 -7.68 -8.10 0.39
N VAL A 275 -7.48 -9.37 0.71
CA VAL A 275 -6.13 -9.87 0.96
C VAL A 275 -5.39 -9.86 -0.39
N LEU A 276 -4.14 -9.43 -0.38
CA LEU A 276 -3.26 -9.15 -1.54
C LEU A 276 -3.64 -9.89 -2.85
#